data_AF-A0A9P1N0L4-F1
#
_entry.id   AF-A0A9P1N0L4-F1
#
_cell.length_a   1.000
_cell.length_b   1.000
_cell.length_c   1.000
_cell.angle_alpha   90.00
_cell.angle_beta   90.00
_cell.angle_gamma   90.00
#
_symmetry.space_group_name_H-M   'P 1'
#
loop_
_entity.id
_entity.type
_entity.pdbx_description
1 polymer ?
#
loop_
_entity_poly.entity_id
_entity_poly.type
_entity_poly.pdbx_seq_one_letter_code
_entity_poly.pdbx_strand_id
1 'polypeptide(L)'
;MCVPKKSKSEKEDLRKQKGGGDIGGIGPPAGGDSSPAPEKQSSKSTKKSKKESSMKASKGITGGKGKASVEKWVQRTLDMGVQKLVEEFRGLAKWTPDGMTVEAFQANKDKNRYQDVPCQDKGRVVLKFPGCSADYIHANYLGTATNAQRFICAQGPLENTQFAFWAMTIQEKVECIIMLCNCIEMTKIKCHQYWPAIEKEKMTFGEAPNVITVTNLGSRKMSPEDQCINVTSLKLEWADGNKTIQHFQWENWPDRGVPMTKLTACNLLSFVRGSQFPILVHCSAGIGRTGTIVALAYVQEKMQAGEDCMAMNELLKELRMQRPWSIQNEFQYLYLHRVLLAYFLEKYKDLFAGCLEGENAAKFQKWCEDYKAVTGGD
;
A
#
# COMPACT_ATOMS: atom_id res chain seq x y z
N MET A 1 -19.23 45.47 32.36
CA MET A 1 -18.88 45.45 33.79
C MET A 1 -18.69 43.99 34.17
N CYS A 2 -17.66 43.49 34.85
CA CYS A 2 -16.38 43.96 35.31
C CYS A 2 -15.48 42.72 35.39
N VAL A 3 -14.23 42.87 34.96
CA VAL A 3 -13.12 41.97 35.31
C VAL A 3 -12.72 42.26 36.77
N PRO A 4 -12.05 41.33 37.47
CA PRO A 4 -10.78 41.73 38.05
C PRO A 4 -9.62 40.77 37.78
N LYS A 5 -8.45 41.41 37.75
CA LYS A 5 -7.12 40.94 37.41
C LYS A 5 -6.35 40.44 38.64
N LYS A 6 -5.43 39.49 38.39
CA LYS A 6 -4.02 39.35 38.87
C LYS A 6 -3.71 39.34 40.38
N SER A 7 -2.82 38.40 40.75
CA SER A 7 -1.50 38.75 41.33
C SER A 7 -0.44 37.69 41.01
N LYS A 8 0.82 38.13 41.01
CA LYS A 8 2.08 37.42 40.76
C LYS A 8 2.90 37.42 42.08
N SER A 9 4.02 36.68 42.05
CA SER A 9 5.21 36.63 42.94
C SER A 9 5.07 35.71 44.15
N GLU A 10 6.07 34.94 44.59
CA GLU A 10 7.52 35.22 44.69
C GLU A 10 8.43 34.01 44.42
N LYS A 11 9.69 34.34 44.06
CA LYS A 11 10.89 33.49 44.09
C LYS A 11 11.58 33.66 45.44
N GLU A 12 12.31 32.63 45.88
CA GLU A 12 13.66 32.63 46.49
C GLU A 12 13.84 31.28 47.21
N ASP A 13 15.00 30.68 47.46
CA ASP A 13 16.35 30.63 46.88
C ASP A 13 17.14 29.63 47.77
N LEU A 14 18.40 29.38 47.42
CA LEU A 14 19.50 28.71 48.15
C LEU A 14 19.76 27.23 47.77
N ARG A 15 20.82 26.94 46.97
CA ARG A 15 22.29 26.95 47.26
C ARG A 15 22.67 25.94 48.36
N LYS A 16 23.78 25.21 48.34
CA LYS A 16 25.00 25.09 47.51
C LYS A 16 25.84 23.96 48.17
N GLN A 17 26.78 23.40 47.41
CA GLN A 17 28.19 23.09 47.72
C GLN A 17 28.55 21.69 47.17
N LYS A 18 29.40 21.53 46.16
CA LYS A 18 30.82 21.92 45.88
C LYS A 18 31.85 20.95 46.46
N GLY A 19 32.79 20.57 45.57
CA GLY A 19 34.15 20.09 45.81
C GLY A 19 34.38 18.73 45.16
N GLY A 20 35.26 18.50 44.17
CA GLY A 20 36.39 19.27 43.63
C GLY A 20 37.66 18.43 43.68
N GLY A 21 38.41 18.28 42.57
CA GLY A 21 39.77 17.73 42.58
C GLY A 21 40.27 17.19 41.22
N ASP A 22 41.20 17.94 40.60
CA ASP A 22 42.07 17.69 39.43
C ASP A 22 42.84 16.35 39.47
N ILE A 23 43.53 15.84 38.43
CA ILE A 23 44.68 16.40 37.66
C ILE A 23 45.07 15.47 36.47
N GLY A 24 45.68 16.02 35.41
CA GLY A 24 46.78 15.35 34.66
C GLY A 24 46.62 15.20 33.13
N GLY A 25 47.51 15.84 32.34
CA GLY A 25 47.47 15.88 30.86
C GLY A 25 48.53 15.08 30.08
N ILE A 26 48.45 15.25 28.75
CA ILE A 26 49.46 15.11 27.67
C ILE A 26 49.65 13.73 26.96
N GLY A 27 49.21 13.65 25.68
CA GLY A 27 50.02 13.30 24.49
C GLY A 27 50.15 11.83 23.98
N PRO A 28 49.99 11.53 22.66
CA PRO A 28 49.85 10.17 22.05
C PRO A 28 51.18 9.67 21.40
N PRO A 29 51.28 8.60 20.53
CA PRO A 29 50.27 7.70 19.92
C PRO A 29 50.66 6.19 19.82
N ALA A 30 49.72 5.32 19.36
CA ALA A 30 49.91 4.32 18.28
C ALA A 30 48.82 3.22 18.24
N GLY A 31 48.25 2.99 17.04
CA GLY A 31 48.07 1.64 16.47
C GLY A 31 46.75 0.86 16.68
N GLY A 32 46.02 0.66 15.58
CA GLY A 32 45.09 -0.47 15.33
C GLY A 32 43.70 -0.32 15.97
N ASP A 33 42.57 -0.60 15.34
CA ASP A 33 42.27 -1.33 14.12
C ASP A 33 40.87 -0.89 13.66
N SER A 34 40.74 -0.41 12.42
CA SER A 34 39.48 0.08 11.86
C SER A 34 38.82 -1.02 11.03
N SER A 35 37.81 -1.69 11.60
CA SER A 35 36.86 -2.48 10.82
C SER A 35 35.69 -1.61 10.34
N PRO A 36 35.26 -1.73 9.08
CA PRO A 36 34.46 -0.70 8.41
C PRO A 36 32.96 -0.80 8.75
N ALA A 37 32.33 0.36 8.82
CA ALA A 37 30.88 0.54 8.89
C ALA A 37 30.17 -0.14 7.70
N PRO A 38 28.96 -0.72 7.90
CA PRO A 38 28.25 -1.39 6.83
C PRO A 38 27.41 -0.36 6.04
N GLU A 39 27.93 0.12 4.92
CA GLU A 39 27.12 0.79 3.89
C GLU A 39 27.39 0.20 2.50
N LYS A 40 26.32 0.12 1.67
CA LYS A 40 26.26 -0.09 0.20
C LYS A 40 25.87 -1.46 -0.36
N GLN A 41 25.46 -2.46 0.42
CA GLN A 41 24.92 -3.71 -0.16
C GLN A 41 23.40 -3.66 -0.48
N SER A 42 22.56 -2.95 0.29
CA SER A 42 21.10 -2.94 0.05
C SER A 42 20.67 -2.11 -1.18
N SER A 43 21.40 -1.05 -1.52
CA SER A 43 21.05 -0.19 -2.67
C SER A 43 21.41 -0.83 -4.03
N LYS A 44 22.48 -1.63 -4.08
CA LYS A 44 22.88 -2.40 -5.28
C LYS A 44 21.94 -3.58 -5.54
N SER A 45 21.53 -4.32 -4.51
CA SER A 45 20.56 -5.43 -4.65
C SER A 45 19.18 -4.93 -5.09
N THR A 46 18.73 -3.78 -4.56
CA THR A 46 17.47 -3.14 -4.96
C THR A 46 17.52 -2.60 -6.40
N LYS A 47 18.65 -2.04 -6.85
CA LYS A 47 18.82 -1.58 -8.24
C LYS A 47 18.87 -2.75 -9.24
N LYS A 48 19.53 -3.86 -8.90
CA LYS A 48 19.61 -5.06 -9.75
C LYS A 48 18.26 -5.74 -9.91
N SER A 49 17.53 -5.95 -8.80
CA SER A 49 16.17 -6.51 -8.80
C SER A 49 15.17 -5.65 -9.57
N LYS A 50 15.22 -4.31 -9.44
CA LYS A 50 14.41 -3.38 -10.26
C LYS A 50 14.69 -3.50 -11.76
N LYS A 51 15.95 -3.70 -12.16
CA LYS A 51 16.31 -3.83 -13.59
C LYS A 51 15.78 -5.15 -14.18
N GLU A 52 15.91 -6.25 -13.45
CA GLU A 52 15.41 -7.57 -13.86
C GLU A 52 13.87 -7.63 -13.88
N SER A 53 13.19 -7.02 -12.90
CA SER A 53 11.72 -6.98 -12.84
C SER A 53 11.12 -6.10 -13.95
N SER A 54 11.80 -5.00 -14.30
CA SER A 54 11.45 -4.14 -15.43
C SER A 54 11.61 -4.87 -16.77
N MET A 55 12.72 -5.61 -16.95
CA MET A 55 12.97 -6.40 -18.16
C MET A 55 11.99 -7.58 -18.34
N LYS A 56 11.59 -8.27 -17.27
CA LYS A 56 10.58 -9.33 -17.35
C LYS A 56 9.20 -8.77 -17.70
N ALA A 57 8.80 -7.66 -17.09
CA ALA A 57 7.53 -7.01 -17.41
C ALA A 57 7.51 -6.44 -18.84
N SER A 58 8.61 -5.86 -19.32
CA SER A 58 8.68 -5.44 -20.72
C SER A 58 8.58 -6.64 -21.66
N LYS A 59 9.28 -7.76 -21.37
CA LYS A 59 9.18 -8.99 -22.17
C LYS A 59 7.76 -9.57 -22.24
N GLY A 60 7.03 -9.59 -21.13
CA GLY A 60 5.64 -10.07 -21.07
C GLY A 60 4.69 -9.19 -21.89
N ILE A 61 4.82 -7.87 -21.77
CA ILE A 61 4.00 -6.91 -22.54
C ILE A 61 4.34 -6.93 -24.04
N THR A 62 5.61 -7.17 -24.40
CA THR A 62 6.05 -7.24 -25.80
C THR A 62 5.70 -8.56 -26.51
N GLY A 63 5.21 -9.57 -25.79
CA GLY A 63 4.74 -10.81 -26.42
C GLY A 63 3.51 -10.53 -27.30
N GLY A 64 3.43 -11.13 -28.50
CA GLY A 64 2.39 -10.82 -29.49
C GLY A 64 0.95 -10.91 -28.96
N LYS A 65 0.66 -11.88 -28.07
CA LYS A 65 -0.66 -12.00 -27.42
C LYS A 65 -0.92 -10.89 -26.38
N GLY A 66 0.09 -10.54 -25.59
CA GLY A 66 -0.03 -9.48 -24.58
C GLY A 66 -0.20 -8.10 -25.22
N LYS A 67 0.57 -7.81 -26.28
CA LYS A 67 0.40 -6.58 -27.07
C LYS A 67 -1.02 -6.46 -27.62
N ALA A 68 -1.55 -7.52 -28.25
CA ALA A 68 -2.90 -7.52 -28.79
C ALA A 68 -3.99 -7.31 -27.71
N SER A 69 -3.82 -7.89 -26.52
CA SER A 69 -4.74 -7.64 -25.40
C SER A 69 -4.73 -6.18 -24.95
N VAL A 70 -3.55 -5.55 -24.91
CA VAL A 70 -3.43 -4.13 -24.54
C VAL A 70 -4.08 -3.24 -25.60
N GLU A 71 -3.82 -3.49 -26.88
CA GLU A 71 -4.40 -2.70 -27.99
C GLU A 71 -5.93 -2.73 -27.97
N LYS A 72 -6.54 -3.92 -27.80
CA LYS A 72 -8.00 -4.06 -27.66
C LYS A 72 -8.55 -3.31 -26.45
N TRP A 73 -7.86 -3.39 -25.31
CA TRP A 73 -8.26 -2.70 -24.10
C TRP A 73 -8.17 -1.18 -24.24
N VAL A 74 -7.10 -0.66 -24.84
CA VAL A 74 -6.93 0.77 -25.13
C VAL A 74 -8.07 1.25 -26.03
N GLN A 75 -8.31 0.57 -27.14
CA GLN A 75 -9.39 0.94 -28.08
C GLN A 75 -10.73 1.07 -27.37
N ARG A 76 -11.14 0.05 -26.59
CA ARG A 76 -12.38 0.11 -25.82
C ARG A 76 -12.41 1.26 -24.83
N THR A 77 -11.31 1.47 -24.10
CA THR A 77 -11.22 2.54 -23.10
C THR A 77 -11.42 3.91 -23.73
N LEU A 78 -10.85 4.14 -24.92
CA LEU A 78 -11.04 5.35 -25.70
C LEU A 78 -12.47 5.49 -26.25
N ASP A 79 -13.05 4.41 -26.77
CA ASP A 79 -14.42 4.40 -27.33
C ASP A 79 -15.50 4.61 -26.27
N MET A 80 -15.24 4.15 -25.05
CA MET A 80 -16.14 4.40 -23.92
C MET A 80 -16.08 5.84 -23.43
N GLY A 81 -14.89 6.41 -23.35
CA GLY A 81 -14.71 7.71 -22.71
C GLY A 81 -14.98 7.68 -21.22
N VAL A 82 -14.75 8.80 -20.54
CA VAL A 82 -14.90 8.90 -19.08
C VAL A 82 -16.35 8.68 -18.64
N GLN A 83 -17.33 9.26 -19.33
CA GLN A 83 -18.74 9.19 -18.94
C GLN A 83 -19.27 7.74 -18.91
N LYS A 84 -19.07 6.96 -19.98
CA LYS A 84 -19.59 5.59 -20.03
C LYS A 84 -18.86 4.67 -19.05
N LEU A 85 -17.58 4.93 -18.74
CA LEU A 85 -16.86 4.19 -17.70
C LEU A 85 -17.41 4.47 -16.29
N VAL A 86 -17.85 5.71 -16.02
CA VAL A 86 -18.56 6.04 -14.78
C VAL A 86 -19.90 5.30 -14.70
N GLU A 87 -20.67 5.27 -15.80
CA GLU A 87 -21.94 4.53 -15.89
C GLU A 87 -21.73 3.02 -15.70
N GLU A 88 -20.69 2.45 -16.33
CA GLU A 88 -20.28 1.04 -16.14
C GLU A 88 -19.98 0.73 -14.67
N PHE A 89 -19.19 1.57 -13.99
CA PHE A 89 -18.90 1.37 -12.57
C PHE A 89 -20.17 1.45 -11.71
N ARG A 90 -21.07 2.41 -12.00
CA ARG A 90 -22.33 2.56 -11.25
C ARG A 90 -23.21 1.32 -11.37
N GLY A 91 -23.22 0.66 -12.53
CA GLY A 91 -23.89 -0.63 -12.72
C GLY A 91 -23.32 -1.76 -11.85
N LEU A 92 -22.07 -1.64 -11.42
CA LEU A 92 -21.39 -2.62 -10.57
C LEU A 92 -21.37 -2.23 -9.09
N ALA A 93 -21.71 -1.00 -8.71
CA ALA A 93 -21.45 -0.46 -7.37
C ALA A 93 -21.96 -1.36 -6.23
N LYS A 94 -23.07 -2.08 -6.44
CA LYS A 94 -23.68 -2.99 -5.45
C LYS A 94 -23.48 -4.48 -5.75
N TRP A 95 -22.70 -4.82 -6.77
CA TRP A 95 -22.50 -6.21 -7.14
C TRP A 95 -21.71 -6.97 -6.06
N THR A 96 -22.20 -8.16 -5.71
CA THR A 96 -21.58 -9.09 -4.77
C THR A 96 -21.52 -10.49 -5.38
N PRO A 97 -20.56 -11.33 -4.96
CA PRO A 97 -20.52 -12.74 -5.36
C PRO A 97 -21.79 -13.49 -4.96
N ASP A 98 -22.28 -14.33 -5.85
CA ASP A 98 -23.37 -15.27 -5.53
C ASP A 98 -22.88 -16.27 -4.47
N GLY A 99 -23.71 -16.53 -3.46
CA GLY A 99 -23.38 -17.45 -2.37
C GLY A 99 -22.28 -16.95 -1.42
N MET A 100 -21.94 -15.65 -1.46
CA MET A 100 -21.02 -15.04 -0.49
C MET A 100 -21.49 -15.26 0.96
N THR A 101 -20.61 -15.80 1.80
CA THR A 101 -20.82 -15.93 3.26
C THR A 101 -19.91 -14.98 4.03
N VAL A 102 -20.35 -14.57 5.22
CA VAL A 102 -19.67 -13.61 6.11
C VAL A 102 -19.76 -14.02 7.59
N GLU A 103 -19.79 -15.32 7.87
CA GLU A 103 -20.01 -15.86 9.22
C GLU A 103 -18.93 -15.41 10.20
N ALA A 104 -17.65 -15.52 9.83
CA ALA A 104 -16.55 -15.11 10.69
C ALA A 104 -16.54 -13.59 10.94
N PHE A 105 -16.91 -12.81 9.91
CA PHE A 105 -17.08 -11.35 10.02
C PHE A 105 -18.18 -11.00 11.02
N GLN A 106 -19.34 -11.66 10.95
CA GLN A 106 -20.47 -11.41 11.85
C GLN A 106 -20.21 -11.88 13.29
N ALA A 107 -19.40 -12.92 13.48
CA ALA A 107 -18.99 -13.42 14.79
C ALA A 107 -17.95 -12.51 15.50
N ASN A 108 -17.25 -11.64 14.77
CA ASN A 108 -16.13 -10.83 15.28
C ASN A 108 -16.35 -9.32 15.08
N LYS A 109 -17.54 -8.81 15.43
CA LYS A 109 -17.96 -7.42 15.14
C LYS A 109 -17.01 -6.36 15.69
N ASP A 110 -16.44 -6.58 16.88
CA ASP A 110 -15.50 -5.68 17.54
C ASP A 110 -14.13 -5.59 16.83
N LYS A 111 -13.84 -6.50 15.90
CA LYS A 111 -12.61 -6.52 15.09
C LYS A 111 -12.81 -5.88 13.71
N ASN A 112 -14.00 -5.39 13.40
CA ASN A 112 -14.35 -4.79 12.11
C ASN A 112 -14.44 -3.27 12.22
N ARG A 113 -13.61 -2.55 11.45
CA ARG A 113 -13.62 -1.08 11.44
C ARG A 113 -14.94 -0.51 10.94
N TYR A 114 -15.56 -1.20 9.98
CA TYR A 114 -16.79 -0.80 9.32
C TYR A 114 -17.72 -2.01 9.27
N GLN A 115 -18.89 -1.91 9.92
CA GLN A 115 -19.86 -3.01 9.97
C GLN A 115 -20.58 -3.21 8.65
N ASP A 116 -20.59 -2.18 7.80
CA ASP A 116 -21.11 -2.24 6.45
C ASP A 116 -20.10 -2.80 5.45
N VAL A 117 -18.81 -2.91 5.75
CA VAL A 117 -17.80 -3.46 4.82
C VAL A 117 -17.52 -4.93 5.13
N PRO A 118 -18.06 -5.88 4.35
CA PRO A 118 -17.97 -7.29 4.67
C PRO A 118 -16.55 -7.86 4.46
N CYS A 119 -16.19 -8.84 5.28
CA CYS A 119 -15.09 -9.76 5.01
C CYS A 119 -15.70 -11.12 4.65
N GLN A 120 -15.54 -11.55 3.39
CA GLN A 120 -16.07 -12.84 2.94
C GLN A 120 -15.28 -13.99 3.59
N ASP A 121 -15.95 -15.09 3.95
CA ASP A 121 -15.28 -16.26 4.53
C ASP A 121 -14.35 -16.94 3.54
N LYS A 122 -14.82 -17.13 2.29
CA LYS A 122 -13.99 -17.66 1.20
C LYS A 122 -12.78 -16.75 0.99
N GLY A 123 -11.59 -17.33 1.19
CA GLY A 123 -10.32 -16.65 1.00
C GLY A 123 -9.95 -15.68 2.12
N ARG A 124 -10.63 -15.68 3.27
CA ARG A 124 -10.18 -14.91 4.43
C ARG A 124 -8.84 -15.44 4.94
N VAL A 125 -8.04 -14.57 5.54
CA VAL A 125 -6.86 -15.00 6.27
C VAL A 125 -7.30 -15.58 7.61
N VAL A 126 -6.85 -16.81 7.90
CA VAL A 126 -7.17 -17.54 9.14
C VAL A 126 -5.97 -17.45 10.07
N LEU A 127 -6.12 -16.80 11.21
CA LEU A 127 -5.04 -16.67 12.20
C LEU A 127 -4.86 -17.98 12.96
N LYS A 128 -3.60 -18.41 13.05
CA LYS A 128 -3.13 -19.58 13.81
C LYS A 128 -1.95 -19.23 14.72
N PHE A 129 -1.53 -17.96 14.71
CA PHE A 129 -0.41 -17.49 15.51
C PHE A 129 -0.75 -17.51 17.01
N PRO A 130 0.17 -17.99 17.87
CA PRO A 130 -0.04 -18.02 19.32
C PRO A 130 -0.41 -16.65 19.91
N GLY A 131 -1.37 -16.63 20.84
CA GLY A 131 -1.83 -15.41 21.51
C GLY A 131 -2.97 -14.67 20.80
N CYS A 132 -3.36 -15.06 19.59
CA CYS A 132 -4.54 -14.49 18.95
C CYS A 132 -5.83 -14.97 19.66
N SER A 133 -6.72 -14.04 20.00
CA SER A 133 -7.98 -14.34 20.70
C SER A 133 -9.04 -15.03 19.84
N ALA A 134 -8.89 -14.98 18.51
CA ALA A 134 -9.69 -15.74 17.56
C ALA A 134 -8.88 -15.98 16.28
N ASP A 135 -9.40 -16.85 15.41
CA ASP A 135 -8.84 -17.14 14.09
C ASP A 135 -9.14 -16.06 13.04
N TYR A 136 -9.72 -14.93 13.45
CA TYR A 136 -10.25 -13.89 12.59
C TYR A 136 -9.41 -12.62 12.56
N ILE A 137 -9.15 -12.15 11.35
CA ILE A 137 -8.72 -10.79 11.01
C ILE A 137 -9.46 -10.36 9.74
N HIS A 138 -9.82 -9.07 9.63
CA HIS A 138 -10.53 -8.53 8.46
C HIS A 138 -9.56 -8.35 7.27
N ALA A 139 -9.22 -9.47 6.64
CA ALA A 139 -8.32 -9.55 5.50
C ALA A 139 -8.67 -10.75 4.61
N ASN A 140 -8.56 -10.57 3.29
CA ASN A 140 -8.67 -11.66 2.32
C ASN A 140 -7.40 -11.75 1.47
N TYR A 141 -7.06 -12.96 1.05
CA TYR A 141 -6.10 -13.15 -0.04
C TYR A 141 -6.71 -12.66 -1.35
N LEU A 142 -5.85 -12.11 -2.20
CA LEU A 142 -6.19 -11.77 -3.57
C LEU A 142 -5.07 -12.25 -4.50
N GLY A 143 -5.43 -13.21 -5.34
CA GLY A 143 -4.58 -13.80 -6.34
C GLY A 143 -4.60 -13.06 -7.67
N THR A 144 -3.47 -13.10 -8.36
CA THR A 144 -3.29 -12.65 -9.73
C THR A 144 -3.13 -13.85 -10.67
N ALA A 145 -3.04 -13.61 -11.98
CA ALA A 145 -2.83 -14.65 -13.00
C ALA A 145 -1.64 -15.59 -12.70
N THR A 146 -0.62 -15.07 -12.01
CA THR A 146 0.63 -15.82 -11.76
C THR A 146 0.78 -16.35 -10.34
N ASN A 147 -0.03 -15.86 -9.38
CA ASN A 147 0.07 -16.25 -7.98
C ASN A 147 -1.29 -16.11 -7.26
N ALA A 148 -1.86 -17.23 -6.81
CA ALA A 148 -3.16 -17.29 -6.16
C ALA A 148 -3.25 -16.57 -4.80
N GLN A 149 -2.11 -16.27 -4.17
CA GLN A 149 -2.01 -15.55 -2.90
C GLN A 149 -1.06 -14.36 -3.01
N ARG A 150 -1.10 -13.66 -4.15
CA ARG A 150 -0.17 -12.56 -4.44
C ARG A 150 -0.26 -11.42 -3.43
N PHE A 151 -1.47 -11.09 -3.00
CA PHE A 151 -1.75 -10.01 -2.07
C PHE A 151 -2.56 -10.49 -0.87
N ILE A 152 -2.41 -9.77 0.24
CA ILE A 152 -3.36 -9.78 1.35
C ILE A 152 -3.98 -8.38 1.39
N CYS A 153 -5.29 -8.29 1.15
CA CYS A 153 -6.05 -7.06 1.23
C CYS A 153 -6.70 -6.96 2.60
N ALA A 154 -6.23 -6.03 3.44
CA ALA A 154 -6.65 -5.91 4.83
C ALA A 154 -7.26 -4.53 5.15
N GLN A 155 -8.11 -4.46 6.18
CA GLN A 155 -8.50 -3.19 6.78
C GLN A 155 -7.30 -2.55 7.53
N GLY A 156 -7.35 -1.24 7.75
CA GLY A 156 -6.41 -0.54 8.62
C GLY A 156 -6.62 -0.94 10.08
N PRO A 157 -5.58 -1.37 10.82
CA PRO A 157 -5.70 -1.87 12.18
C PRO A 157 -6.50 -0.96 13.12
N LEU A 158 -7.39 -1.57 13.89
CA LEU A 158 -7.98 -1.02 15.11
C LEU A 158 -7.01 -1.21 16.29
N GLU A 159 -7.16 -0.43 17.35
CA GLU A 159 -6.38 -0.56 18.59
C GLU A 159 -6.35 -2.01 19.11
N ASN A 160 -7.52 -2.66 19.21
CA ASN A 160 -7.66 -4.06 19.64
C ASN A 160 -7.25 -5.12 18.59
N THR A 161 -6.75 -4.72 17.41
CA THR A 161 -6.38 -5.67 16.32
C THR A 161 -4.93 -5.54 15.87
N GLN A 162 -4.13 -4.65 16.47
CA GLN A 162 -2.73 -4.43 16.06
C GLN A 162 -1.86 -5.67 16.27
N PHE A 163 -2.06 -6.40 17.37
CA PHE A 163 -1.39 -7.68 17.59
C PHE A 163 -1.74 -8.70 16.50
N ALA A 164 -3.03 -8.87 16.19
CA ALA A 164 -3.50 -9.78 15.14
C ALA A 164 -2.94 -9.41 13.75
N PHE A 165 -2.80 -8.11 13.46
CA PHE A 165 -2.19 -7.63 12.21
C PHE A 165 -0.71 -8.02 12.09
N TRP A 166 0.06 -7.87 13.17
CA TRP A 166 1.46 -8.31 13.18
C TRP A 166 1.61 -9.83 13.19
N ALA A 167 0.74 -10.53 13.92
CA ALA A 167 0.65 -11.98 13.90
C ALA A 167 0.39 -12.52 12.48
N MET A 168 -0.55 -11.93 11.75
CA MET A 168 -0.78 -12.22 10.32
C MET A 168 0.48 -11.96 9.49
N THR A 169 1.13 -10.81 9.69
CA THR A 169 2.34 -10.44 8.95
C THR A 169 3.46 -11.47 9.13
N ILE A 170 3.65 -11.97 10.35
CA ILE A 170 4.64 -13.01 10.66
C ILE A 170 4.21 -14.37 10.07
N GLN A 171 2.98 -14.80 10.33
CA GLN A 171 2.42 -16.07 9.86
C GLN A 171 2.53 -16.21 8.33
N GLU A 172 2.13 -15.17 7.61
CA GLU A 172 2.11 -15.14 6.14
C GLU A 172 3.48 -14.77 5.55
N LYS A 173 4.51 -14.64 6.40
CA LYS A 173 5.88 -14.32 6.02
C LYS A 173 5.96 -13.06 5.16
N VAL A 174 5.11 -12.08 5.40
CA VAL A 174 5.08 -10.81 4.66
C VAL A 174 6.45 -10.12 4.74
N GLU A 175 6.89 -9.56 3.62
CA GLU A 175 8.13 -8.77 3.53
C GLU A 175 7.86 -7.30 3.22
N CYS A 176 6.72 -7.01 2.60
CA CYS A 176 6.34 -5.69 2.13
C CYS A 176 4.90 -5.38 2.57
N ILE A 177 4.72 -4.24 3.23
CA ILE A 177 3.42 -3.68 3.57
C ILE A 177 3.22 -2.40 2.75
N ILE A 178 2.08 -2.27 2.08
CA ILE A 178 1.65 -1.04 1.41
C ILE A 178 0.47 -0.45 2.17
N MET A 179 0.71 0.68 2.84
CA MET A 179 -0.27 1.49 3.53
C MET A 179 -0.71 2.66 2.65
N LEU A 180 -2.00 2.70 2.29
CA LEU A 180 -2.56 3.68 1.35
C LEU A 180 -3.44 4.73 2.05
N CYS A 181 -3.25 4.96 3.34
CA CYS A 181 -3.95 6.01 4.08
C CYS A 181 -3.07 6.62 5.15
N ASN A 182 -3.44 7.79 5.63
CA ASN A 182 -2.90 8.33 6.88
C ASN A 182 -3.69 7.76 8.06
N CYS A 183 -3.11 7.79 9.26
CA CYS A 183 -3.81 7.34 10.47
C CYS A 183 -5.09 8.15 10.72
N ILE A 184 -5.01 9.46 10.47
CA ILE A 184 -6.12 10.40 10.61
C ILE A 184 -6.28 11.15 9.29
N GLU A 185 -7.49 11.19 8.77
CA GLU A 185 -7.84 11.98 7.58
C GLU A 185 -9.17 12.68 7.85
N MET A 186 -9.25 13.98 7.55
CA MET A 186 -10.44 14.80 7.81
C MET A 186 -11.00 14.58 9.24
N THR A 187 -10.12 14.63 10.24
CA THR A 187 -10.38 14.40 11.68
C THR A 187 -10.89 13.01 12.08
N LYS A 188 -11.02 12.07 11.13
CA LYS A 188 -11.46 10.70 11.39
C LYS A 188 -10.28 9.74 11.43
N ILE A 189 -10.26 8.85 12.41
CA ILE A 189 -9.28 7.75 12.47
C ILE A 189 -9.60 6.76 11.35
N LYS A 190 -8.66 6.63 10.41
CA LYS A 190 -8.69 5.66 9.30
C LYS A 190 -7.83 4.42 9.61
N CYS A 191 -6.79 4.58 10.42
CA CYS A 191 -5.90 3.51 10.84
C CYS A 191 -5.30 3.86 12.21
N HIS A 192 -5.27 2.93 13.16
CA HIS A 192 -4.45 3.12 14.36
C HIS A 192 -3.00 2.88 13.99
N GLN A 193 -2.10 3.73 14.51
CA GLN A 193 -0.69 3.60 14.21
C GLN A 193 -0.14 2.34 14.87
N TYR A 194 0.22 1.36 14.05
CA TYR A 194 0.67 0.04 14.49
C TYR A 194 2.19 -0.13 14.40
N TRP A 195 2.93 0.95 14.12
CA TRP A 195 4.39 0.95 14.01
C TRP A 195 5.00 2.17 14.72
N PRO A 196 6.24 2.07 15.25
CA PRO A 196 6.96 3.23 15.77
C PRO A 196 7.31 4.22 14.64
N ALA A 197 6.89 5.48 14.79
CA ALA A 197 7.11 6.50 13.75
C ALA A 197 8.54 7.04 13.73
N ILE A 198 9.20 7.08 14.89
CA ILE A 198 10.53 7.67 15.05
C ILE A 198 11.58 6.56 15.00
N GLU A 199 12.70 6.82 14.34
CA GLU A 199 13.82 5.88 14.25
C GLU A 199 14.32 5.45 15.65
N LYS A 200 14.65 4.17 15.80
CA LYS A 200 15.08 3.49 17.04
C LYS A 200 14.00 3.34 18.10
N GLU A 201 12.83 3.98 17.95
CA GLU A 201 11.70 3.70 18.82
C GLU A 201 11.11 2.31 18.54
N LYS A 202 10.44 1.78 19.56
CA LYS A 202 9.78 0.48 19.54
C LYS A 202 8.34 0.60 20.00
N MET A 203 7.49 -0.23 19.42
CA MET A 203 6.16 -0.53 19.94
C MET A 203 6.07 -2.03 20.22
N THR A 204 5.31 -2.38 21.25
CA THR A 204 5.14 -3.77 21.66
C THR A 204 3.65 -4.12 21.65
N PHE A 205 3.32 -5.29 21.10
CA PHE A 205 1.96 -5.77 20.91
C PHE A 205 1.82 -7.18 21.48
N GLY A 206 0.66 -7.46 22.09
CA GLY A 206 0.41 -8.74 22.76
C GLY A 206 0.96 -8.76 24.19
N GLU A 207 0.73 -9.88 24.86
CA GLU A 207 1.11 -10.11 26.26
C GLU A 207 1.97 -11.38 26.36
N ALA A 208 2.77 -11.48 27.42
CA ALA A 208 3.62 -12.65 27.62
C ALA A 208 2.78 -13.96 27.67
N PRO A 209 3.24 -15.05 27.02
CA PRO A 209 4.53 -15.20 26.34
C PRO A 209 4.55 -14.72 24.88
N ASN A 210 3.41 -14.30 24.33
CA ASN A 210 3.23 -13.98 22.91
C ASN A 210 3.35 -12.48 22.65
N VAL A 211 4.57 -11.96 22.77
CA VAL A 211 4.89 -10.55 22.57
C VAL A 211 5.56 -10.35 21.22
N ILE A 212 5.07 -9.36 20.45
CA ILE A 212 5.71 -8.89 19.21
C ILE A 212 6.22 -7.47 19.44
N THR A 213 7.53 -7.27 19.31
CA THR A 213 8.15 -5.95 19.34
C THR A 213 8.48 -5.51 17.91
N VAL A 214 8.08 -4.29 17.56
CA VAL A 214 8.35 -3.65 16.27
C VAL A 214 9.24 -2.46 16.51
N THR A 215 10.39 -2.42 15.86
CA THR A 215 11.38 -1.33 15.98
C THR A 215 11.55 -0.63 14.63
N ASN A 216 11.57 0.71 14.62
CA ASN A 216 11.87 1.48 13.42
C ASN A 216 13.37 1.54 13.20
N LEU A 217 13.86 1.01 12.08
CA LEU A 217 15.28 1.02 11.72
C LEU A 217 15.68 2.22 10.85
N GLY A 218 14.73 3.06 10.47
CA GLY A 218 14.94 4.24 9.62
C GLY A 218 13.89 4.36 8.52
N SER A 219 13.67 5.59 8.08
CA SER A 219 12.73 5.93 7.01
C SER A 219 13.42 6.73 5.89
N ARG A 220 12.94 6.55 4.66
CA ARG A 220 13.41 7.29 3.48
C ARG A 220 12.26 7.50 2.50
N LYS A 221 12.38 8.48 1.60
CA LYS A 221 11.48 8.56 0.45
C LYS A 221 11.80 7.49 -0.59
N MET A 222 10.77 6.99 -1.27
CA MET A 222 10.89 5.85 -2.18
C MET A 222 11.84 6.12 -3.37
N SER A 223 11.69 7.29 -4.00
CA SER A 223 12.57 7.79 -5.06
C SER A 223 12.42 9.31 -5.22
N PRO A 224 13.31 9.99 -5.96
CA PRO A 224 13.16 11.43 -6.29
C PRO A 224 11.83 11.77 -6.96
N GLU A 225 11.28 10.86 -7.77
CA GLU A 225 10.02 11.04 -8.50
C GLU A 225 8.79 10.75 -7.64
N ASP A 226 8.94 9.87 -6.63
CA ASP A 226 7.88 9.34 -5.77
C ASP A 226 8.07 9.76 -4.30
N GLN A 227 8.29 11.06 -4.07
CA GLN A 227 8.51 11.65 -2.72
C GLN A 227 7.29 11.55 -1.79
N CYS A 228 6.12 11.24 -2.33
CA CYS A 228 4.90 11.03 -1.56
C CYS A 228 4.82 9.64 -0.89
N ILE A 229 5.77 8.74 -1.18
CA ILE A 229 5.84 7.43 -0.56
C ILE A 229 7.01 7.43 0.43
N ASN A 230 6.68 7.29 1.70
CA ASN A 230 7.65 7.02 2.76
C ASN A 230 7.90 5.50 2.85
N VAL A 231 9.16 5.10 2.95
CA VAL A 231 9.59 3.70 3.08
C VAL A 231 10.33 3.54 4.40
N THR A 232 9.72 2.83 5.33
CA THR A 232 10.26 2.56 6.65
C THR A 232 10.74 1.11 6.74
N SER A 233 11.95 0.90 7.21
CA SER A 233 12.45 -0.44 7.56
C SER A 233 12.00 -0.77 8.98
N LEU A 234 11.21 -1.82 9.16
CA LEU A 234 10.71 -2.24 10.47
C LEU A 234 11.31 -3.59 10.84
N LYS A 235 11.91 -3.70 12.02
CA LYS A 235 12.36 -4.96 12.61
C LYS A 235 11.26 -5.51 13.52
N LEU A 236 10.77 -6.69 13.21
CA LEU A 236 9.84 -7.45 14.03
C LEU A 236 10.65 -8.47 14.84
N GLU A 237 10.36 -8.58 16.13
CA GLU A 237 10.95 -9.56 17.05
C GLU A 237 9.84 -10.22 17.85
N TRP A 238 9.81 -11.54 17.88
CA TRP A 238 8.86 -12.35 18.65
C TRP A 238 9.61 -13.54 19.29
N ALA A 239 8.92 -14.34 20.10
CA ALA A 239 9.53 -15.43 20.87
C ALA A 239 10.43 -16.36 20.03
N ASP A 240 9.97 -16.72 18.83
CA ASP A 240 10.62 -17.73 17.98
C ASP A 240 11.43 -17.14 16.83
N GLY A 241 11.63 -15.82 16.77
CA GLY A 241 12.40 -15.24 15.67
C GLY A 241 12.34 -13.73 15.52
N ASN A 242 12.96 -13.28 14.44
CA ASN A 242 12.90 -11.88 14.01
C ASN A 242 12.87 -11.79 12.49
N LYS A 243 12.35 -10.68 11.97
CA LYS A 243 12.31 -10.38 10.54
C LYS A 243 12.32 -8.88 10.31
N THR A 244 13.07 -8.44 9.31
CA THR A 244 12.97 -7.06 8.81
C THR A 244 12.01 -7.01 7.63
N ILE A 245 11.08 -6.06 7.65
CA ILE A 245 10.13 -5.80 6.56
C ILE A 245 10.28 -4.37 6.05
N GLN A 246 9.77 -4.12 4.83
CA GLN A 246 9.65 -2.77 4.28
C GLN A 246 8.18 -2.32 4.35
N HIS A 247 7.94 -1.18 5.00
CA HIS A 247 6.64 -0.55 5.11
C HIS A 247 6.58 0.68 4.20
N PHE A 248 5.72 0.66 3.20
CA PHE A 248 5.51 1.73 2.22
C PHE A 248 4.23 2.47 2.56
N GLN A 249 4.33 3.73 2.98
CA GLN A 249 3.17 4.59 3.24
C GLN A 249 3.02 5.63 2.13
N TRP A 250 1.90 5.60 1.43
CA TRP A 250 1.55 6.63 0.45
C TRP A 250 0.74 7.74 1.13
N GLU A 251 1.40 8.86 1.42
CA GLU A 251 0.90 9.88 2.36
C GLU A 251 -0.09 10.89 1.74
N ASN A 252 -0.04 11.08 0.43
CA ASN A 252 -0.81 12.12 -0.26
C ASN A 252 -1.98 11.58 -1.10
N TRP A 253 -2.45 10.35 -0.86
CA TRP A 253 -3.70 9.89 -1.47
C TRP A 253 -4.89 10.58 -0.79
N PRO A 254 -5.67 11.41 -1.50
CA PRO A 254 -6.77 12.17 -0.88
C PRO A 254 -7.91 11.27 -0.36
N ASP A 255 -8.59 11.69 0.72
CA ASP A 255 -9.80 11.01 1.24
C ASP A 255 -10.95 11.03 0.22
N ARG A 256 -11.12 12.17 -0.43
CA ARG A 256 -12.13 12.38 -1.47
C ARG A 256 -11.42 12.59 -2.81
N GLY A 257 -11.27 11.52 -3.58
CA GLY A 257 -10.71 11.56 -4.93
C GLY A 257 -9.54 10.60 -5.12
N VAL A 258 -8.65 10.97 -6.04
CA VAL A 258 -7.52 10.15 -6.48
C VAL A 258 -6.25 11.01 -6.58
N PRO A 259 -5.05 10.40 -6.48
CA PRO A 259 -3.80 11.13 -6.66
C PRO A 259 -3.70 11.69 -8.08
N MET A 260 -2.85 12.71 -8.28
CA MET A 260 -2.43 13.12 -9.63
C MET A 260 -1.91 11.91 -10.39
N THR A 261 -2.19 11.81 -11.69
CA THR A 261 -1.77 10.66 -12.48
C THR A 261 -0.29 10.77 -12.77
N LYS A 262 0.47 10.02 -11.97
CA LYS A 262 1.87 9.71 -12.22
C LYS A 262 2.01 8.20 -12.24
N LEU A 263 3.16 7.72 -12.70
CA LEU A 263 3.50 6.30 -12.65
C LEU A 263 3.82 5.79 -11.24
N THR A 264 3.55 6.56 -10.19
CA THR A 264 3.79 6.22 -8.78
C THR A 264 3.20 4.87 -8.39
N ALA A 265 1.94 4.59 -8.77
CA ALA A 265 1.33 3.28 -8.51
C ALA A 265 2.08 2.13 -9.20
N CYS A 266 2.44 2.31 -10.47
CA CYS A 266 3.24 1.35 -11.23
C CYS A 266 4.66 1.17 -10.64
N ASN A 267 5.29 2.25 -10.21
CA ASN A 267 6.63 2.25 -9.61
C ASN A 267 6.60 1.52 -8.26
N LEU A 268 5.59 1.78 -7.43
CA LEU A 268 5.38 1.12 -6.15
C LEU A 268 5.21 -0.39 -6.34
N LEU A 269 4.31 -0.80 -7.23
CA LEU A 269 4.13 -2.23 -7.57
C LEU A 269 5.40 -2.86 -8.13
N SER A 270 6.14 -2.14 -8.97
CA SER A 270 7.43 -2.61 -9.51
C SER A 270 8.48 -2.84 -8.41
N PHE A 271 8.48 -2.00 -7.37
CA PHE A 271 9.39 -2.13 -6.22
C PHE A 271 9.13 -3.41 -5.43
N VAL A 272 7.86 -3.71 -5.16
CA VAL A 272 7.47 -4.87 -4.35
C VAL A 272 7.35 -6.16 -5.16
N ARG A 273 7.37 -6.08 -6.51
CA ARG A 273 7.16 -7.23 -7.41
C ARG A 273 8.09 -8.41 -7.13
N GLY A 274 9.29 -8.18 -6.60
CA GLY A 274 10.26 -9.24 -6.30
C GLY A 274 9.90 -10.15 -5.12
N SER A 275 8.96 -9.76 -4.26
CA SER A 275 8.61 -10.58 -3.09
C SER A 275 8.02 -11.92 -3.50
N GLN A 276 8.49 -12.98 -2.84
CA GLN A 276 8.01 -14.35 -3.02
C GLN A 276 6.84 -14.69 -2.09
N PHE A 277 6.57 -13.82 -1.11
CA PHE A 277 5.47 -13.95 -0.16
C PHE A 277 4.36 -12.95 -0.50
N PRO A 278 3.17 -13.10 0.10
CA PRO A 278 2.08 -12.14 -0.13
C PRO A 278 2.50 -10.72 0.22
N ILE A 279 2.12 -9.77 -0.63
CA ILE A 279 2.26 -8.34 -0.35
C ILE A 279 1.02 -7.90 0.42
N LEU A 280 1.19 -7.41 1.64
CA LEU A 280 0.08 -6.91 2.44
C LEU A 280 -0.25 -5.49 1.98
N VAL A 281 -1.47 -5.26 1.53
CA VAL A 281 -1.96 -3.95 1.10
C VAL A 281 -3.17 -3.55 1.94
N HIS A 282 -3.13 -2.38 2.56
CA HIS A 282 -4.26 -1.88 3.34
C HIS A 282 -4.48 -0.38 3.12
N CYS A 283 -5.71 0.05 3.39
CA CYS A 283 -6.08 1.45 3.54
C CYS A 283 -6.89 1.57 4.85
N SER A 284 -8.01 2.29 4.84
CA SER A 284 -8.94 2.28 5.98
C SER A 284 -9.78 1.00 6.01
N ALA A 285 -10.64 0.79 5.01
CA ALA A 285 -11.52 -0.38 4.91
C ALA A 285 -10.88 -1.59 4.18
N GLY A 286 -9.77 -1.37 3.50
CA GLY A 286 -9.11 -2.42 2.72
C GLY A 286 -9.81 -2.81 1.42
N ILE A 287 -10.61 -1.90 0.84
CA ILE A 287 -11.38 -2.18 -0.39
C ILE A 287 -11.24 -1.07 -1.46
N GLY A 288 -11.24 0.21 -1.09
CA GLY A 288 -11.16 1.33 -2.04
C GLY A 288 -9.78 1.47 -2.67
N ARG A 289 -8.91 2.29 -2.04
CA ARG A 289 -7.52 2.49 -2.49
C ARG A 289 -6.73 1.18 -2.63
N THR A 290 -6.92 0.26 -1.68
CA THR A 290 -6.36 -1.10 -1.72
C THR A 290 -6.77 -1.83 -2.99
N GLY A 291 -8.08 -1.88 -3.27
CA GLY A 291 -8.60 -2.52 -4.48
C GLY A 291 -8.06 -1.86 -5.75
N THR A 292 -7.95 -0.52 -5.78
CA THR A 292 -7.38 0.21 -6.93
C THR A 292 -5.94 -0.20 -7.24
N ILE A 293 -5.07 -0.26 -6.22
CA ILE A 293 -3.66 -0.63 -6.41
C ILE A 293 -3.49 -2.10 -6.78
N VAL A 294 -4.25 -2.98 -6.13
CA VAL A 294 -4.17 -4.42 -6.44
C VAL A 294 -4.77 -4.72 -7.82
N ALA A 295 -5.84 -4.03 -8.22
CA ALA A 295 -6.42 -4.15 -9.55
C ALA A 295 -5.43 -3.79 -10.66
N LEU A 296 -4.59 -2.77 -10.44
CA LEU A 296 -3.55 -2.40 -11.40
C LEU A 296 -2.57 -3.55 -11.65
N ALA A 297 -2.10 -4.22 -10.60
CA ALA A 297 -1.25 -5.40 -10.75
C ALA A 297 -2.00 -6.56 -11.41
N TYR A 298 -3.25 -6.81 -10.99
CA TYR A 298 -4.10 -7.88 -11.51
C TYR A 298 -4.28 -7.76 -13.03
N VAL A 299 -4.71 -6.60 -13.52
CA VAL A 299 -4.95 -6.34 -14.94
C VAL A 299 -3.65 -6.43 -15.73
N GLN A 300 -2.56 -5.84 -15.22
CA GLN A 300 -1.25 -5.91 -15.89
C GLN A 300 -0.74 -7.35 -16.03
N GLU A 301 -0.90 -8.19 -15.01
CA GLU A 301 -0.46 -9.58 -15.05
C GLU A 301 -1.33 -10.44 -15.99
N LYS A 302 -2.66 -10.23 -16.03
CA LYS A 302 -3.54 -10.92 -17.00
C LYS A 302 -3.21 -10.52 -18.44
N MET A 303 -3.00 -9.23 -18.71
CA MET A 303 -2.56 -8.76 -20.02
C MET A 303 -1.20 -9.37 -20.41
N GLN A 304 -0.26 -9.46 -19.47
CA GLN A 304 1.05 -10.10 -19.71
C GLN A 304 0.95 -11.60 -19.96
N ALA A 305 -0.03 -12.27 -19.34
CA ALA A 305 -0.36 -13.66 -19.61
C ALA A 305 -1.08 -13.86 -20.97
N GLY A 306 -1.47 -12.77 -21.65
CA GLY A 306 -2.21 -12.80 -22.90
C GLY A 306 -3.69 -13.17 -22.73
N GLU A 307 -4.23 -13.03 -21.52
CA GLU A 307 -5.66 -13.20 -21.24
C GLU A 307 -6.46 -11.99 -21.72
N ASP A 308 -7.73 -12.21 -22.09
CA ASP A 308 -8.60 -11.12 -22.50
C ASP A 308 -8.96 -10.23 -21.31
N CYS A 309 -8.50 -8.98 -21.37
CA CYS A 309 -8.74 -7.98 -20.34
C CYS A 309 -9.68 -6.86 -20.82
N MET A 310 -10.30 -6.99 -21.99
CA MET A 310 -11.11 -5.94 -22.60
C MET A 310 -12.27 -5.49 -21.69
N ALA A 311 -12.97 -6.44 -21.06
CA ALA A 311 -14.12 -6.19 -20.21
C ALA A 311 -13.72 -5.87 -18.76
N MET A 312 -13.41 -4.59 -18.49
CA MET A 312 -12.97 -4.14 -17.15
C MET A 312 -14.03 -4.33 -16.05
N ASN A 313 -15.31 -4.39 -16.41
CA ASN A 313 -16.41 -4.74 -15.53
C ASN A 313 -16.32 -6.20 -15.04
N GLU A 314 -15.95 -7.14 -15.90
CA GLU A 314 -15.78 -8.55 -15.53
C GLU A 314 -14.53 -8.73 -14.66
N LEU A 315 -13.42 -8.07 -14.99
CA LEU A 315 -12.22 -8.07 -14.13
C LEU A 315 -12.51 -7.50 -12.74
N LEU A 316 -13.38 -6.49 -12.64
CA LEU A 316 -13.82 -5.97 -11.34
C LEU A 316 -14.65 -6.99 -10.56
N LYS A 317 -15.55 -7.75 -11.23
CA LYS A 317 -16.28 -8.85 -10.59
C LYS A 317 -15.32 -9.92 -10.07
N GLU A 318 -14.33 -10.32 -10.87
CA GLU A 318 -13.31 -11.30 -10.47
C GLU A 318 -12.51 -10.85 -9.23
N LEU A 319 -12.13 -9.57 -9.15
CA LEU A 319 -11.51 -8.99 -7.96
C LEU A 319 -12.46 -9.06 -6.75
N ARG A 320 -13.74 -8.71 -6.97
CA ARG A 320 -14.77 -8.71 -5.92
C ARG A 320 -15.21 -10.11 -5.47
N MET A 321 -14.97 -11.15 -6.27
CA MET A 321 -15.07 -12.56 -5.84
C MET A 321 -14.09 -12.91 -4.72
N GLN A 322 -12.95 -12.21 -4.65
CA GLN A 322 -11.88 -12.48 -3.69
C GLN A 322 -11.90 -11.50 -2.52
N ARG A 323 -12.08 -10.20 -2.80
CA ARG A 323 -12.25 -9.13 -1.81
C ARG A 323 -13.48 -8.29 -2.19
N PRO A 324 -14.64 -8.55 -1.58
CA PRO A 324 -15.89 -7.86 -1.89
C PRO A 324 -15.74 -6.34 -1.87
N TRP A 325 -16.45 -5.68 -2.78
CA TRP A 325 -16.49 -4.21 -2.92
C TRP A 325 -15.14 -3.53 -3.18
N SER A 326 -14.13 -4.29 -3.63
CA SER A 326 -12.89 -3.72 -4.17
C SER A 326 -13.20 -2.65 -5.23
N ILE A 327 -12.49 -1.52 -5.16
CA ILE A 327 -12.77 -0.26 -5.86
C ILE A 327 -14.15 0.29 -5.44
N GLN A 328 -14.14 1.36 -4.65
CA GLN A 328 -15.32 1.82 -3.92
C GLN A 328 -16.09 2.95 -4.61
N ASN A 329 -15.45 3.71 -5.49
CA ASN A 329 -16.10 4.80 -6.23
C ASN A 329 -15.60 4.91 -7.67
N GLU A 330 -16.33 5.68 -8.48
CA GLU A 330 -16.04 5.87 -9.89
C GLU A 330 -14.70 6.55 -10.13
N PHE A 331 -14.24 7.44 -9.26
CA PHE A 331 -12.95 8.11 -9.43
C PHE A 331 -11.78 7.13 -9.29
N GLN A 332 -11.87 6.19 -8.36
CA GLN A 332 -10.89 5.10 -8.22
C GLN A 332 -10.88 4.18 -9.44
N TYR A 333 -12.06 3.92 -10.02
CA TYR A 333 -12.18 3.13 -11.26
C TYR A 333 -11.58 3.87 -12.45
N LEU A 334 -11.84 5.17 -12.60
CA LEU A 334 -11.24 6.02 -13.62
C LEU A 334 -9.72 6.13 -13.44
N TYR A 335 -9.24 6.26 -12.21
CA TYR A 335 -7.80 6.32 -11.92
C TYR A 335 -7.08 5.05 -12.36
N LEU A 336 -7.68 3.87 -12.17
CA LEU A 336 -7.13 2.62 -12.69
C LEU A 336 -6.94 2.68 -14.22
N HIS A 337 -7.96 3.14 -14.96
CA HIS A 337 -7.88 3.31 -16.41
C HIS A 337 -6.83 4.34 -16.80
N ARG A 338 -6.83 5.51 -16.16
CA ARG A 338 -5.91 6.61 -16.44
C ARG A 338 -4.45 6.19 -16.23
N VAL A 339 -4.15 5.45 -15.15
CA VAL A 339 -2.80 4.93 -14.87
C VAL A 339 -2.38 3.87 -15.89
N LEU A 340 -3.28 2.99 -16.31
CA LEU A 340 -3.01 2.01 -17.36
C LEU A 340 -2.75 2.69 -18.71
N LEU A 341 -3.56 3.68 -19.10
CA LEU A 341 -3.34 4.49 -20.29
C LEU A 341 -1.98 5.21 -20.24
N ALA A 342 -1.63 5.87 -19.12
CA ALA A 342 -0.33 6.50 -18.94
C ALA A 342 0.81 5.48 -19.09
N TYR A 343 0.64 4.30 -18.49
CA TYR A 343 1.63 3.25 -18.53
C TYR A 343 1.87 2.75 -19.97
N PHE A 344 0.82 2.48 -20.75
CA PHE A 344 0.97 1.96 -22.11
C PHE A 344 1.30 3.05 -23.13
N LEU A 345 0.58 4.17 -23.12
CA LEU A 345 0.63 5.18 -24.18
C LEU A 345 1.69 6.26 -23.95
N GLU A 346 2.10 6.50 -22.71
CA GLU A 346 3.13 7.52 -22.40
C GLU A 346 4.48 6.85 -22.11
N LYS A 347 4.52 5.85 -21.21
CA LYS A 347 5.77 5.15 -20.87
C LYS A 347 6.22 4.15 -21.93
N TYR A 348 5.31 3.44 -22.57
CA TYR A 348 5.61 2.51 -23.67
C TYR A 348 5.11 3.02 -25.03
N LYS A 349 5.14 4.35 -25.22
CA LYS A 349 4.64 5.02 -26.44
C LYS A 349 5.17 4.41 -27.74
N ASP A 350 6.43 4.00 -27.78
CA ASP A 350 7.04 3.44 -29.01
C ASP A 350 6.44 2.06 -29.35
N LEU A 351 6.04 1.28 -28.34
CA LEU A 351 5.46 -0.05 -28.53
C LEU A 351 3.98 0.01 -28.96
N PHE A 352 3.26 1.04 -28.48
CA PHE A 352 1.82 1.22 -28.64
C PHE A 352 1.43 2.45 -29.47
N ALA A 353 2.36 3.00 -30.26
CA ALA A 353 2.12 4.19 -31.09
C ALA A 353 0.88 4.03 -31.99
N GLY A 354 0.69 2.84 -32.56
CA GLY A 354 -0.46 2.51 -33.41
C GLY A 354 -1.82 2.64 -32.72
N CYS A 355 -1.88 2.60 -31.38
CA CYS A 355 -3.13 2.82 -30.65
C CYS A 355 -3.65 4.26 -30.80
N LEU A 356 -2.78 5.21 -31.13
CA LEU A 356 -3.11 6.64 -31.22
C LEU A 356 -3.15 7.15 -32.68
N GLU A 357 -3.21 6.26 -33.67
CA GLU A 357 -3.41 6.66 -35.06
C GLU A 357 -4.85 7.09 -35.34
N GLY A 358 -5.03 7.97 -36.34
CA GLY A 358 -6.35 8.44 -36.77
C GLY A 358 -7.14 9.16 -35.67
N GLU A 359 -8.41 8.81 -35.50
CA GLU A 359 -9.31 9.46 -34.54
C GLU A 359 -8.95 9.16 -33.07
N ASN A 360 -8.15 8.13 -32.80
CA ASN A 360 -7.84 7.73 -31.43
C ASN A 360 -6.97 8.76 -30.69
N ALA A 361 -6.12 9.52 -31.40
CA ALA A 361 -5.38 10.63 -30.79
C ALA A 361 -6.34 11.67 -30.17
N ALA A 362 -7.38 12.05 -30.92
CA ALA A 362 -8.38 13.00 -30.46
C ALA A 362 -9.24 12.42 -29.32
N LYS A 363 -9.62 11.14 -29.42
CA LYS A 363 -10.32 10.44 -28.32
C LYS A 363 -9.49 10.42 -27.04
N PHE A 364 -8.19 10.13 -27.13
CA PHE A 364 -7.30 10.10 -25.96
C PHE A 364 -7.13 11.48 -25.33
N GLN A 365 -6.92 12.53 -26.14
CA GLN A 365 -6.88 13.89 -25.64
C GLN A 365 -8.17 14.26 -24.89
N LYS A 366 -9.33 14.02 -25.52
CA LYS A 366 -10.63 14.25 -24.89
C LYS A 366 -10.79 13.45 -23.60
N TRP A 367 -10.37 12.18 -23.59
CA TRP A 367 -10.43 11.32 -22.41
C TRP A 367 -9.65 11.93 -21.24
N CYS A 368 -8.44 12.43 -21.48
CA CYS A 368 -7.62 13.10 -20.47
C CYS A 368 -8.25 14.41 -19.98
N GLU A 369 -8.82 15.22 -20.87
CA GLU A 369 -9.53 16.46 -20.52
C GLU A 369 -10.76 16.16 -19.65
N ASP A 370 -11.59 15.20 -20.04
CA ASP A 370 -12.76 14.77 -19.26
C ASP A 370 -12.35 14.20 -17.90
N TYR A 371 -11.25 13.42 -17.85
CA TYR A 371 -10.73 12.85 -16.61
C TYR A 371 -10.27 13.96 -15.65
N LYS A 372 -9.56 14.97 -16.17
CA LYS A 372 -9.12 16.13 -15.40
C LYS A 372 -10.30 16.93 -14.88
N ALA A 373 -11.31 17.14 -15.71
CA ALA A 373 -12.52 17.87 -15.32
C ALA A 373 -13.26 17.19 -14.15
N VAL A 374 -13.30 15.85 -14.14
CA VAL A 374 -14.05 15.08 -13.13
C VAL A 374 -13.24 14.83 -11.86
N THR A 375 -11.92 14.62 -11.96
CA THR A 375 -11.08 14.22 -10.82
C THR A 375 -10.23 15.34 -10.24
N GLY A 376 -10.05 16.44 -10.99
CA GLY A 376 -9.10 17.50 -10.66
C GLY A 376 -7.63 17.11 -10.83
N GLY A 377 -7.34 15.89 -11.31
CA GLY A 377 -5.99 15.39 -11.56
C GLY A 377 -5.67 15.32 -13.05
N ASP A 378 -4.44 15.65 -13.42
CA ASP A 378 -3.88 15.39 -14.76
C ASP A 378 -3.46 13.92 -14.94
#